data_AF-A0A519VLC8-F1
#
_entry.id   AF-A0A519VLC8-F1
#
_cell.length_a   1.000
_cell.length_b   1.000
_cell.length_c   1.000
_cell.angle_alpha   90.00
_cell.angle_beta   90.00
_cell.angle_gamma   90.00
#
_symmetry.space_group_name_H-M   'P 1'
#
loop_
_entity.id
_entity.type
_entity.pdbx_description
1 polymer ?
#
loop_
_entity_poly.entity_id
_entity_poly.type
_entity_poly.pdbx_seq_one_letter_code
_entity_poly.pdbx_strand_id
1 'polypeptide(L)'
;MVNSQLETEAKRILLAEELQDTKDSLDIYVNCLFQLVQQHTAPANNRADAEAKMMLQMLFTKTLNLRGLLDGMSYDDGHSARITNLIDPTIIASGARNITELIATFHLIYKVTNSPEQKDVLYKLWVIGGLKYRQRFAVSVSSDENNAKLVEEAEQIKTLKQEIIATSFYSNLDDANKEVITKTIRNKDYRLNLTADTASYLHWQQIIDVMGFKPELTGTLYNYFSLYAHPSNVSVFQFANLFRAGGDEHIKMSMFNIKTVSAIISKFLSDYFQLFPDALAIFNSLPELNQLVMDGILNFTTVNHETINGSSRGFIR
;
A
#
# COMPACT_ATOMS: atom_id res chain seq x y z
N MET A 1 11.81 -32.01 -4.44
CA MET A 1 11.03 -32.11 -5.69
C MET A 1 9.67 -31.57 -5.37
N VAL A 2 9.29 -30.45 -5.98
CA VAL A 2 7.93 -29.92 -5.81
C VAL A 2 6.98 -30.85 -6.57
N ASN A 3 5.82 -31.13 -5.97
CA ASN A 3 4.77 -31.97 -6.57
C ASN A 3 4.30 -31.31 -7.87
N SER A 4 4.27 -32.03 -9.00
CA SER A 4 3.87 -31.48 -10.30
C SER A 4 2.50 -30.80 -10.29
N GLN A 5 1.58 -31.28 -9.44
CA GLN A 5 0.27 -30.64 -9.23
C GLN A 5 0.39 -29.26 -8.57
N LEU A 6 1.30 -29.10 -7.62
CA LEU A 6 1.55 -27.83 -6.94
C LEU A 6 2.12 -26.79 -7.92
N GLU A 7 3.00 -27.21 -8.83
CA GLU A 7 3.57 -26.32 -9.85
C GLU A 7 2.52 -25.85 -10.85
N THR A 8 1.66 -26.76 -11.32
CA THR A 8 0.55 -26.42 -12.21
C THR A 8 -0.40 -25.43 -11.56
N GLU A 9 -0.76 -25.65 -10.30
CA GLU A 9 -1.67 -24.77 -9.58
C GLU A 9 -1.05 -23.40 -9.29
N ALA A 10 0.22 -23.37 -8.86
CA ALA A 10 0.94 -22.12 -8.69
C ALA A 10 0.99 -21.31 -9.99
N LYS A 11 1.27 -21.96 -11.14
CA LYS A 11 1.28 -21.29 -12.45
C LYS A 11 -0.08 -20.71 -12.82
N ARG A 12 -1.18 -21.45 -12.60
CA ARG A 12 -2.54 -20.95 -12.83
C ARG A 12 -2.79 -19.65 -12.08
N ILE A 13 -2.48 -19.63 -10.78
CA ILE A 13 -2.72 -18.46 -9.92
C ILE A 13 -1.76 -17.31 -10.23
N LEU A 14 -0.50 -17.60 -10.57
CA LEU A 14 0.50 -16.59 -10.94
C LEU A 14 0.14 -15.87 -12.25
N LEU A 15 -0.29 -16.62 -13.26
CA LEU A 15 -0.71 -16.05 -14.54
C LEU A 15 -2.08 -15.36 -14.42
N ALA A 16 -2.97 -15.95 -13.62
CA ALA A 16 -4.33 -15.50 -13.36
C ALA A 16 -5.09 -15.10 -14.63
N GLU A 17 -5.20 -16.03 -15.57
CA GLU A 17 -5.78 -15.79 -16.91
C GLU A 17 -7.30 -15.64 -16.86
N GLU A 18 -7.94 -16.12 -15.79
CA GLU A 18 -9.38 -16.01 -15.56
C GLU A 18 -9.71 -15.17 -14.30
N LEU A 19 -10.94 -14.66 -14.22
CA LEU A 19 -11.42 -13.92 -13.05
C LEU A 19 -11.35 -14.76 -11.78
N GLN A 20 -11.65 -16.05 -11.87
CA GLN A 20 -11.59 -16.95 -10.71
C GLN A 20 -10.15 -17.10 -10.20
N ASP A 21 -9.16 -17.24 -11.09
CA ASP A 21 -7.75 -17.29 -10.69
C ASP A 21 -7.31 -16.01 -9.97
N THR A 22 -7.82 -14.86 -10.43
CA THR A 22 -7.58 -13.56 -9.79
C THR A 22 -8.18 -13.52 -8.38
N LYS A 23 -9.39 -14.06 -8.18
CA LYS A 23 -10.01 -14.19 -6.86
C LYS A 23 -9.19 -15.10 -5.96
N ASP A 24 -8.78 -16.26 -6.45
CA ASP A 24 -7.96 -17.23 -5.70
C ASP A 24 -6.61 -16.60 -5.28
N SER A 25 -5.98 -15.85 -6.19
CA SER A 25 -4.76 -15.09 -5.90
C SER A 25 -4.98 -14.11 -4.74
N LEU A 26 -6.05 -13.32 -4.79
CA LEU A 26 -6.36 -12.34 -3.75
C LEU A 26 -6.74 -13.01 -2.42
N ASP A 27 -7.41 -14.16 -2.46
CA ASP A 27 -7.76 -14.95 -1.27
C ASP A 27 -6.50 -15.46 -0.54
N ILE A 28 -5.41 -15.78 -1.27
CA ILE A 28 -4.11 -16.09 -0.66
C ILE A 28 -3.59 -14.91 0.17
N TYR A 29 -3.63 -13.68 -0.37
CA TYR A 29 -3.19 -12.49 0.34
C TYR A 29 -4.09 -12.16 1.53
N VAL A 30 -5.42 -12.21 1.35
CA VAL A 30 -6.39 -11.98 2.44
C VAL A 30 -6.12 -12.93 3.60
N ASN A 31 -5.93 -14.21 3.31
CA ASN A 31 -5.61 -15.23 4.32
C ASN A 31 -4.28 -14.95 5.02
N CYS A 32 -3.22 -14.64 4.27
CA CYS A 32 -1.91 -14.29 4.85
C CYS A 32 -2.03 -13.08 5.80
N LEU A 33 -2.62 -11.99 5.32
CA LEU A 33 -2.81 -10.76 6.10
C LEU A 33 -3.65 -11.02 7.35
N PHE A 34 -4.72 -11.82 7.26
CA PHE A 34 -5.53 -12.20 8.41
C PHE A 34 -4.72 -12.98 9.46
N GLN A 35 -3.95 -13.99 9.03
CA GLN A 35 -3.09 -14.76 9.94
C GLN A 35 -2.07 -13.85 10.64
N LEU A 36 -1.46 -12.89 9.92
CA LEU A 36 -0.54 -11.93 10.53
C LEU A 36 -1.23 -11.05 11.57
N VAL A 37 -2.44 -10.53 11.27
CA VAL A 37 -3.21 -9.72 12.22
C VAL A 37 -3.56 -10.51 13.48
N GLN A 38 -3.89 -11.80 13.34
CA GLN A 38 -4.28 -12.65 14.48
C GLN A 38 -3.09 -13.14 15.30
N GLN A 39 -1.98 -13.49 14.65
CA GLN A 39 -0.89 -14.23 15.29
C GLN A 39 0.33 -13.37 15.66
N HIS A 40 0.54 -12.22 15.01
CA HIS A 40 1.68 -11.35 15.33
C HIS A 40 1.39 -10.48 16.57
N THR A 41 1.22 -11.14 17.71
CA THR A 41 0.78 -10.53 18.98
C THR A 41 1.93 -9.96 19.82
N ALA A 42 3.19 -10.10 19.37
CA ALA A 42 4.33 -9.51 20.07
C ALA A 42 4.09 -8.02 20.34
N PRO A 43 4.43 -7.49 21.53
CA PRO A 43 4.25 -6.08 21.82
C PRO A 43 5.13 -5.24 20.89
N ALA A 44 4.64 -4.07 20.49
CA ALA A 44 5.44 -3.11 19.73
C ALA A 44 6.49 -2.47 20.64
N ASN A 45 7.72 -2.28 20.13
CA ASN A 45 8.80 -1.70 20.95
C ASN A 45 8.59 -0.20 21.20
N ASN A 46 7.92 0.47 20.27
CA ASN A 46 7.68 1.90 20.30
C ASN A 46 6.37 2.23 19.54
N ARG A 47 5.99 3.51 19.54
CA ARG A 47 4.77 3.98 18.86
C ARG A 47 4.82 3.78 17.35
N ALA A 48 5.97 4.01 16.71
CA ALA A 48 6.12 3.84 15.27
C ALA A 48 5.90 2.37 14.86
N ASP A 49 6.44 1.42 15.63
CA ASP A 49 6.20 -0.01 15.44
C ASP A 49 4.72 -0.37 15.64
N ALA A 50 4.05 0.24 16.64
CA ALA A 50 2.62 0.00 16.88
C ALA A 50 1.76 0.49 15.71
N GLU A 51 2.08 1.67 15.17
CA GLU A 51 1.40 2.23 13.99
C GLU A 51 1.70 1.43 12.73
N ALA A 52 2.92 0.89 12.57
CA ALA A 52 3.27 -0.05 11.49
C ALA A 52 2.42 -1.33 11.55
N LYS A 53 2.19 -1.89 12.75
CA LYS A 53 1.26 -3.02 12.94
C LYS A 53 -0.19 -2.65 12.65
N MET A 54 -0.60 -1.42 12.94
CA MET A 54 -1.94 -0.93 12.57
C MET A 54 -2.10 -0.80 11.05
N MET A 55 -1.05 -0.39 10.33
CA MET A 55 -1.08 -0.34 8.86
C MET A 55 -1.29 -1.73 8.23
N LEU A 56 -0.78 -2.81 8.84
CA LEU A 56 -1.11 -4.19 8.43
C LEU A 56 -2.63 -4.47 8.55
N GLN A 57 -3.27 -4.06 9.65
CA GLN A 57 -4.72 -4.23 9.82
C GLN A 57 -5.52 -3.39 8.81
N MET A 58 -5.06 -2.16 8.54
CA MET A 58 -5.62 -1.32 7.48
C MET A 58 -5.49 -1.98 6.11
N LEU A 59 -4.35 -2.61 5.82
CA LEU A 59 -4.14 -3.32 4.57
C LEU A 59 -5.07 -4.52 4.45
N PHE A 60 -5.16 -5.36 5.48
CA PHE A 60 -6.08 -6.50 5.53
C PHE A 60 -7.52 -6.09 5.18
N THR A 61 -8.07 -5.09 5.86
CA THR A 61 -9.46 -4.66 5.64
C THR A 61 -9.68 -4.10 4.24
N LYS A 62 -8.70 -3.39 3.66
CA LYS A 62 -8.79 -2.87 2.28
C LYS A 62 -8.71 -3.98 1.25
N THR A 63 -7.80 -4.94 1.42
CA THR A 63 -7.68 -6.11 0.55
C THR A 63 -8.95 -6.96 0.59
N LEU A 64 -9.54 -7.16 1.77
CA LEU A 64 -10.81 -7.86 1.93
C LEU A 64 -11.96 -7.15 1.21
N ASN A 65 -12.01 -5.81 1.27
CA ASN A 65 -13.01 -5.04 0.52
C ASN A 65 -12.84 -5.22 -1.00
N LEU A 66 -11.61 -5.13 -1.52
CA LEU A 66 -11.35 -5.39 -2.95
C LEU A 66 -11.80 -6.80 -3.36
N ARG A 67 -11.58 -7.80 -2.49
CA ARG A 67 -12.01 -9.17 -2.75
C ARG A 67 -13.53 -9.28 -2.88
N GLY A 68 -14.29 -8.60 -2.03
CA GLY A 68 -15.75 -8.55 -2.12
C GLY A 68 -16.25 -7.86 -3.39
N LEU A 69 -15.56 -6.81 -3.85
CA LEU A 69 -15.93 -6.12 -5.09
C LEU A 69 -15.82 -7.02 -6.35
N LEU A 70 -14.96 -8.04 -6.32
CA LEU A 70 -14.83 -9.02 -7.41
C LEU A 70 -16.01 -9.98 -7.51
N ASP A 71 -16.87 -10.08 -6.49
CA ASP A 71 -18.10 -10.86 -6.58
C ASP A 71 -19.21 -10.13 -7.36
N GLY A 72 -19.00 -8.83 -7.58
CA GLY A 72 -19.91 -7.97 -8.31
C GLY A 72 -21.13 -7.55 -7.47
N MET A 73 -21.80 -6.52 -7.94
CA MET A 73 -23.01 -6.00 -7.32
C MET A 73 -24.23 -6.49 -8.10
N SER A 74 -25.28 -6.85 -7.37
CA SER A 74 -26.58 -7.16 -7.96
C SER A 74 -27.62 -6.19 -7.42
N TYR A 75 -28.55 -5.78 -8.28
CA TYR A 75 -29.66 -4.91 -7.93
C TYR A 75 -30.92 -5.40 -8.65
N ASP A 76 -32.03 -5.51 -7.94
CA ASP A 76 -33.32 -5.92 -8.47
C ASP A 76 -34.34 -4.88 -8.03
N ASP A 77 -35.00 -4.24 -9.00
CA ASP A 77 -36.02 -3.22 -8.72
C ASP A 77 -37.38 -3.82 -8.30
N GLY A 78 -37.51 -5.15 -8.32
CA GLY A 78 -38.75 -5.87 -8.01
C GLY A 78 -39.81 -5.77 -9.10
N HIS A 79 -39.48 -5.24 -10.28
CA HIS A 79 -40.44 -4.97 -11.35
C HIS A 79 -39.97 -5.48 -12.70
N SER A 80 -38.96 -4.84 -13.29
CA SER A 80 -38.62 -5.02 -14.70
C SER A 80 -37.13 -4.99 -15.00
N ALA A 81 -36.31 -4.50 -14.06
CA ALA A 81 -34.88 -4.33 -14.25
C ALA A 81 -34.10 -5.05 -13.16
N ARG A 82 -33.19 -5.92 -13.60
CA ARG A 82 -32.25 -6.61 -12.74
C ARG A 82 -30.83 -6.47 -13.28
N ILE A 83 -29.93 -6.04 -12.41
CA ILE A 83 -28.48 -6.06 -12.59
C ILE A 83 -27.97 -7.27 -11.81
N THR A 84 -27.14 -8.10 -12.43
CA THR A 84 -26.52 -9.26 -11.78
C THR A 84 -25.01 -9.22 -11.96
N ASN A 85 -24.29 -9.37 -10.85
CA ASN A 85 -22.82 -9.51 -10.82
C ASN A 85 -22.08 -8.40 -11.59
N LEU A 86 -22.55 -7.16 -11.51
CA LEU A 86 -21.88 -6.01 -12.11
C LEU A 86 -20.58 -5.73 -11.35
N ILE A 87 -19.45 -5.96 -12.02
CA ILE A 87 -18.13 -5.61 -11.49
C ILE A 87 -17.75 -4.24 -12.05
N ASP A 88 -17.56 -3.27 -11.15
CA ASP A 88 -17.08 -1.94 -11.49
C ASP A 88 -15.55 -1.87 -11.32
N PRO A 89 -14.77 -1.93 -12.42
CA PRO A 89 -13.32 -1.86 -12.37
C PRO A 89 -12.79 -0.51 -11.87
N THR A 90 -13.58 0.57 -11.95
CA THR A 90 -13.13 1.90 -11.52
C THR A 90 -13.16 2.05 -10.00
N ILE A 91 -14.13 1.43 -9.32
CA ILE A 91 -14.14 1.31 -7.87
C ILE A 91 -12.98 0.44 -7.40
N ILE A 92 -12.70 -0.66 -8.11
CA ILE A 92 -11.53 -1.52 -7.84
C ILE A 92 -10.22 -0.73 -8.02
N ALA A 93 -10.08 0.04 -9.10
CA ALA A 93 -8.92 0.90 -9.33
C ALA A 93 -8.75 1.97 -8.23
N SER A 94 -9.84 2.54 -7.73
CA SER A 94 -9.82 3.50 -6.62
C SER A 94 -9.34 2.83 -5.31
N GLY A 95 -9.83 1.63 -5.01
CA GLY A 95 -9.36 0.85 -3.86
C GLY A 95 -7.90 0.41 -4.01
N ALA A 96 -7.48 0.03 -5.22
CA ALA A 96 -6.11 -0.28 -5.56
C ALA A 96 -5.16 0.90 -5.34
N ARG A 97 -5.59 2.11 -5.73
CA ARG A 97 -4.87 3.36 -5.42
C ARG A 97 -4.65 3.52 -3.92
N ASN A 98 -5.70 3.30 -3.13
CA ASN A 98 -5.64 3.51 -1.69
C ASN A 98 -4.70 2.50 -1.01
N ILE A 99 -4.68 1.25 -1.46
CA ILE A 99 -3.69 0.25 -1.02
C ILE A 99 -2.27 0.66 -1.44
N THR A 100 -2.10 1.16 -2.67
CA THR A 100 -0.80 1.63 -3.17
C THR A 100 -0.25 2.76 -2.32
N GLU A 101 -1.05 3.78 -2.01
CA GLU A 101 -0.63 4.91 -1.15
C GLU A 101 -0.33 4.48 0.28
N LEU A 102 -1.10 3.52 0.84
CA LEU A 102 -0.85 2.94 2.16
C LEU A 102 0.51 2.24 2.20
N ILE A 103 0.79 1.39 1.22
CA ILE A 103 2.04 0.61 1.16
C ILE A 103 3.23 1.51 0.83
N ALA A 104 3.07 2.46 -0.10
CA ALA A 104 4.09 3.45 -0.40
C ALA A 104 4.45 4.29 0.84
N THR A 105 3.44 4.65 1.65
CA THR A 105 3.68 5.31 2.95
C THR A 105 4.43 4.39 3.90
N PHE A 106 4.05 3.12 4.02
CA PHE A 106 4.77 2.17 4.88
C PHE A 106 6.23 2.04 4.46
N HIS A 107 6.48 1.87 3.16
CA HIS A 107 7.83 1.76 2.63
C HIS A 107 8.65 3.03 2.90
N LEU A 108 8.08 4.20 2.62
CA LEU A 108 8.72 5.48 2.86
C LEU A 108 9.11 5.64 4.34
N ILE A 109 8.19 5.39 5.26
CA ILE A 109 8.43 5.65 6.68
C ILE A 109 9.34 4.60 7.30
N TYR A 110 9.22 3.33 6.93
CA TYR A 110 9.87 2.25 7.67
C TYR A 110 11.03 1.57 6.92
N LYS A 111 11.18 1.77 5.61
CA LYS A 111 12.08 0.97 4.77
C LYS A 111 13.01 1.74 3.84
N VAL A 112 12.63 2.93 3.37
CA VAL A 112 13.42 3.67 2.36
C VAL A 112 14.84 4.00 2.83
N THR A 113 15.03 4.14 4.14
CA THR A 113 16.34 4.41 4.77
C THR A 113 16.68 3.39 5.84
N ASN A 114 17.97 3.06 5.90
CA ASN A 114 18.57 2.24 6.95
C ASN A 114 19.06 3.06 8.15
N SER A 115 19.09 4.39 8.07
CA SER A 115 19.50 5.24 9.19
C SER A 115 18.35 5.37 10.20
N PRO A 116 18.55 4.97 11.47
CA PRO A 116 17.52 5.13 12.51
C PRO A 116 17.08 6.58 12.70
N GLU A 117 18.02 7.53 12.60
CA GLU A 117 17.73 8.96 12.78
C GLU A 117 16.92 9.53 11.61
N GLN A 118 17.24 9.18 10.36
CA GLN A 118 16.45 9.61 9.20
C GLN A 118 15.06 8.99 9.22
N LYS A 119 14.96 7.71 9.62
CA LYS A 119 13.68 7.01 9.79
C LYS A 119 12.81 7.72 10.82
N ASP A 120 13.41 8.08 11.95
CA ASP A 120 12.74 8.83 13.01
C ASP A 120 12.26 10.21 12.52
N VAL A 121 13.08 10.94 11.76
CA VAL A 121 12.67 12.20 11.12
C VAL A 121 11.48 12.00 10.17
N LEU A 122 11.51 10.99 9.28
CA LEU A 122 10.40 10.70 8.37
C LEU A 122 9.10 10.37 9.12
N TYR A 123 9.19 9.52 10.14
CA TYR A 123 8.06 9.19 10.99
C TYR A 123 7.46 10.44 11.65
N LYS A 124 8.29 11.30 12.24
CA LYS A 124 7.83 12.55 12.86
C LYS A 124 7.19 13.50 11.85
N LEU A 125 7.74 13.61 10.64
CA LEU A 125 7.14 14.40 9.55
C LEU A 125 5.76 13.87 9.17
N TRP A 126 5.60 12.55 9.07
CA TRP A 126 4.32 11.90 8.79
C TRP A 126 3.27 12.19 9.87
N VAL A 127 3.64 12.04 11.15
CA VAL A 127 2.78 12.39 12.28
C VAL A 127 2.37 13.86 12.23
N ILE A 128 3.33 14.78 12.05
CA ILE A 128 3.05 16.23 11.93
C ILE A 128 2.09 16.51 10.76
N GLY A 129 2.30 15.89 9.60
CA GLY A 129 1.45 16.04 8.42
C GLY A 129 0.00 15.65 8.71
N GLY A 130 -0.20 14.49 9.34
CA GLY A 130 -1.51 13.99 9.75
C GLY A 130 -2.23 14.90 10.76
N LEU A 131 -1.53 15.31 11.82
CA LEU A 131 -2.08 16.22 12.85
C LEU A 131 -2.49 17.56 12.24
N LYS A 132 -1.63 18.17 11.42
CA LYS A 132 -1.95 19.44 10.74
C LYS A 132 -3.08 19.34 9.71
N TYR A 133 -3.29 18.15 9.14
CA TYR A 133 -4.42 17.91 8.26
C TYR A 133 -5.73 17.86 9.06
N ARG A 134 -5.75 17.13 10.18
CA ARG A 134 -6.91 17.06 11.09
C ARG A 134 -7.31 18.43 11.62
N GLN A 135 -6.34 19.28 11.98
CA GLN A 135 -6.62 20.65 12.43
C GLN A 135 -7.40 21.51 11.42
N ARG A 136 -7.48 21.13 10.13
CA ARG A 136 -8.33 21.83 9.15
C ARG A 136 -9.82 21.67 9.43
N PHE A 137 -10.21 20.58 10.09
CA PHE A 137 -11.61 20.29 10.43
C PHE A 137 -12.04 20.87 11.78
N ALA A 138 -11.16 21.63 12.44
CA ALA A 138 -11.45 22.30 13.72
C ALA A 138 -12.68 23.23 13.66
N VAL A 139 -12.97 23.81 12.50
CA VAL A 139 -14.11 24.71 12.30
C VAL A 139 -15.45 23.98 12.38
N SER A 140 -15.47 22.67 12.13
CA SER A 140 -16.69 21.86 12.03
C SER A 140 -17.11 21.19 13.34
N VAL A 141 -16.36 21.38 14.44
CA VAL A 141 -16.51 20.58 15.66
C VAL A 141 -16.46 21.47 16.90
N SER A 142 -17.57 21.57 17.64
CA SER A 142 -17.78 22.57 18.70
C SER A 142 -17.73 22.05 20.14
N SER A 143 -17.40 20.78 20.36
CA SER A 143 -17.35 20.21 21.72
C SER A 143 -16.04 20.50 22.44
N ASP A 144 -16.09 20.71 23.77
CA ASP A 144 -14.91 20.97 24.61
C ASP A 144 -13.83 19.88 24.53
N GLU A 145 -14.20 18.60 24.41
CA GLU A 145 -13.25 17.49 24.24
C GLU A 145 -12.38 17.65 22.98
N ASN A 146 -12.99 18.11 21.89
CA ASN A 146 -12.28 18.30 20.63
C ASN A 146 -11.40 19.55 20.67
N ASN A 147 -11.81 20.60 21.38
CA ASN A 147 -10.95 21.76 21.63
C ASN A 147 -9.72 21.38 22.45
N ALA A 148 -9.87 20.55 23.49
CA ALA A 148 -8.75 20.05 24.28
C ALA A 148 -7.78 19.22 23.43
N LYS A 149 -8.30 18.32 22.57
CA LYS A 149 -7.48 17.55 21.62
C LYS A 149 -6.70 18.45 20.66
N LEU A 150 -7.32 19.50 20.12
CA LEU A 150 -6.63 20.43 19.21
C LEU A 150 -5.45 21.14 19.87
N VAL A 151 -5.57 21.49 21.17
CA VAL A 151 -4.49 22.10 21.95
C VAL A 151 -3.36 21.10 22.18
N GLU A 152 -3.69 19.87 22.59
CA GLU A 152 -2.71 18.78 22.77
C GLU A 152 -1.94 18.50 21.48
N GLU A 153 -2.65 18.41 20.35
CA GLU A 153 -2.04 18.17 19.03
C GLU A 153 -1.13 19.32 18.58
N ALA A 154 -1.50 20.57 18.89
CA ALA A 154 -0.67 21.72 18.58
C ALA A 154 0.66 21.69 19.36
N GLU A 155 0.62 21.32 20.64
CA GLU A 155 1.85 21.14 21.42
C GLU A 155 2.64 19.92 20.92
N GLN A 156 1.97 18.82 20.57
CA GLN A 156 2.64 17.66 19.98
C GLN A 156 3.38 18.02 18.68
N ILE A 157 2.76 18.80 17.78
CA ILE A 157 3.41 19.28 16.55
C ILE A 157 4.65 20.10 16.87
N LYS A 158 4.58 20.97 17.89
CA LYS A 158 5.70 21.83 18.31
C LYS A 158 6.85 21.00 18.86
N THR A 159 6.57 20.04 19.73
CA THR A 159 7.56 19.11 20.28
C THR A 159 8.24 18.31 19.18
N LEU A 160 7.46 17.66 18.30
CA LEU A 160 8.02 16.86 17.19
C LEU A 160 8.90 17.69 16.25
N LYS A 161 8.52 18.95 15.99
CA LYS A 161 9.36 19.88 15.20
C LYS A 161 10.69 20.17 15.90
N GLN A 162 10.68 20.40 17.21
CA GLN A 162 11.90 20.65 17.97
C GLN A 162 12.81 19.43 17.97
N GLU A 163 12.23 18.24 18.14
CA GLU A 163 12.98 16.97 18.09
C GLU A 163 13.65 16.76 16.71
N ILE A 164 12.95 17.04 15.60
CA ILE A 164 13.57 16.99 14.25
C ILE A 164 14.77 17.94 14.16
N ILE A 165 14.62 19.19 14.62
CA ILE A 165 15.68 20.20 14.53
C ILE A 165 16.89 19.84 15.42
N ALA A 166 16.65 19.16 16.53
CA ALA A 166 17.68 18.72 17.46
C ALA A 166 18.48 17.50 16.96
N THR A 167 18.05 16.83 15.88
CA THR A 167 18.79 15.70 15.31
C THR A 167 20.15 16.13 14.76
N SER A 168 21.12 15.22 14.84
CA SER A 168 22.43 15.40 14.22
C SER A 168 22.31 15.42 12.70
N PHE A 169 21.44 14.58 12.13
CA PHE A 169 21.05 14.62 10.72
C PHE A 169 20.64 16.04 10.28
N TYR A 170 19.64 16.65 10.92
CA TYR A 170 19.18 17.99 10.54
C TYR A 170 20.29 19.05 10.71
N SER A 171 21.06 18.96 11.79
CA SER A 171 22.13 19.93 12.08
C SER A 171 23.22 19.94 11.01
N ASN A 172 23.55 18.77 10.45
CA ASN A 172 24.59 18.56 9.45
C ASN A 172 24.16 18.94 8.02
N LEU A 173 22.86 19.12 7.76
CA LEU A 173 22.37 19.59 6.46
C LEU A 173 22.79 21.04 6.19
N ASP A 174 22.98 21.39 4.92
CA ASP A 174 23.10 22.78 4.50
C ASP A 174 21.74 23.52 4.61
N ASP A 175 21.78 24.85 4.47
CA ASP A 175 20.59 25.69 4.61
C ASP A 175 19.50 25.38 3.56
N ALA A 176 19.89 24.94 2.37
CA ALA A 176 18.94 24.59 1.31
C ALA A 176 18.15 23.33 1.67
N ASN A 177 18.81 22.30 2.19
CA ASN A 177 18.18 21.05 2.62
C ASN A 177 17.40 21.21 3.92
N LYS A 178 17.87 22.05 4.86
CA LYS A 178 17.09 22.46 6.05
C LYS A 178 15.78 23.14 5.67
N GLU A 179 15.81 24.00 4.65
CA GLU A 179 14.61 24.66 4.15
C GLU A 179 13.63 23.66 3.51
N VAL A 180 14.09 22.59 2.86
CA VAL A 180 13.21 21.52 2.33
C VAL A 180 12.39 20.88 3.46
N ILE A 181 13.04 20.49 4.56
CA ILE A 181 12.36 19.90 5.73
C ILE A 181 11.39 20.92 6.35
N THR A 182 11.82 22.18 6.51
CA THR A 182 10.98 23.25 7.07
C THR A 182 9.73 23.51 6.23
N LYS A 183 9.88 23.57 4.90
CA LYS A 183 8.76 23.70 3.95
C LYS A 183 7.85 22.48 3.98
N THR A 184 8.39 21.27 4.10
CA THR A 184 7.63 20.02 4.23
C THR A 184 6.70 20.07 5.44
N ILE A 185 7.25 20.43 6.61
CA ILE A 185 6.48 20.65 7.84
C ILE A 185 5.39 21.71 7.62
N ARG A 186 5.72 22.83 6.98
CA ARG A 186 4.77 23.93 6.72
C ARG A 186 3.62 23.47 5.82
N ASN A 187 3.93 22.72 4.77
CA ASN A 187 2.99 22.28 3.75
C ASN A 187 2.19 21.03 4.13
N LYS A 188 2.40 20.48 5.34
CA LYS A 188 1.72 19.29 5.86
C LYS A 188 2.04 18.03 5.03
N ASP A 189 3.24 18.00 4.48
CA ASP A 189 3.75 16.88 3.69
C ASP A 189 4.74 16.08 4.55
N TYR A 190 5.13 14.91 4.05
CA TYR A 190 6.12 14.02 4.66
C TYR A 190 6.92 13.24 3.61
N ARG A 191 6.62 13.42 2.33
CA ARG A 191 7.20 12.67 1.22
C ARG A 191 8.57 13.24 0.86
N LEU A 192 9.58 12.77 1.58
CA LEU A 192 10.98 13.15 1.36
C LEU A 192 11.87 11.93 1.15
N ASN A 193 12.83 12.07 0.26
CA ASN A 193 14.01 11.23 0.23
C ASN A 193 15.10 11.89 1.09
N LEU A 194 15.60 11.16 2.09
CA LEU A 194 16.66 11.62 2.99
C LEU A 194 17.91 10.78 2.77
N THR A 195 19.00 11.41 2.35
CA THR A 195 20.36 10.81 2.32
C THR A 195 21.19 11.34 3.47
N ALA A 196 22.48 10.99 3.58
CA ALA A 196 23.34 11.50 4.65
C ALA A 196 23.42 13.04 4.70
N ASP A 197 23.29 13.68 3.55
CA ASP A 197 23.59 15.10 3.30
C ASP A 197 22.47 15.85 2.55
N THR A 198 21.43 15.15 2.07
CA THR A 198 20.36 15.79 1.29
C THR A 198 18.96 15.43 1.76
N ALA A 199 18.03 16.35 1.51
CA ALA A 199 16.60 16.19 1.65
C ALA A 199 15.93 16.68 0.35
N SER A 200 15.18 15.81 -0.32
CA SER A 200 14.49 16.13 -1.57
C SER A 200 13.05 15.63 -1.57
N TYR A 201 12.16 16.35 -2.25
CA TYR A 201 10.75 15.97 -2.34
C TYR A 201 10.56 14.71 -3.18
N LEU A 202 9.62 13.87 -2.74
CA LEU A 202 9.12 12.73 -3.51
C LEU A 202 7.66 12.93 -3.89
N HIS A 203 7.35 12.65 -5.15
CA HIS A 203 5.99 12.40 -5.61
C HIS A 203 5.62 10.93 -5.39
N TRP A 204 4.33 10.62 -5.37
CA TRP A 204 3.85 9.25 -5.17
C TRP A 204 4.46 8.24 -6.14
N GLN A 205 4.57 8.62 -7.41
CA GLN A 205 5.22 7.77 -8.42
C GLN A 205 6.67 7.45 -8.04
N GLN A 206 7.44 8.45 -7.58
CA GLN A 206 8.84 8.25 -7.19
C GLN A 206 8.97 7.38 -5.93
N ILE A 207 8.00 7.42 -5.01
CA ILE A 207 7.97 6.51 -3.86
C ILE A 207 7.80 5.07 -4.35
N ILE A 208 6.93 4.83 -5.34
CA ILE A 208 6.76 3.50 -5.94
C ILE A 208 8.04 3.05 -6.65
N ASP A 209 8.72 3.97 -7.36
CA ASP A 209 9.94 3.65 -8.10
C ASP A 209 11.07 3.18 -7.16
N VAL A 210 11.19 3.78 -5.96
CA VAL A 210 12.20 3.35 -4.97
C VAL A 210 11.86 2.05 -4.24
N MET A 211 10.66 1.49 -4.42
CA MET A 211 10.29 0.18 -3.86
C MET A 211 10.97 -1.00 -4.59
N GLY A 212 11.67 -0.74 -5.69
CA GLY A 212 12.45 -1.75 -6.42
C GLY A 212 11.66 -2.55 -7.45
N PHE A 213 10.49 -2.07 -7.86
CA PHE A 213 9.72 -2.65 -8.96
C PHE A 213 10.40 -2.42 -10.32
N LYS A 214 10.12 -3.31 -11.26
CA LYS A 214 10.52 -3.14 -12.67
C LYS A 214 9.82 -1.91 -13.26
N PRO A 215 10.55 -0.98 -13.92
CA PRO A 215 9.97 0.25 -14.46
C PRO A 215 8.78 0.05 -15.39
N GLU A 216 8.76 -1.07 -16.13
CA GLU A 216 7.68 -1.43 -17.05
C GLU A 216 6.35 -1.67 -16.33
N LEU A 217 6.39 -2.04 -15.04
CA LEU A 217 5.20 -2.30 -14.23
C LEU A 217 4.70 -1.06 -13.51
N THR A 218 5.59 -0.15 -13.12
CA THR A 218 5.23 0.96 -12.23
C THR A 218 5.29 2.33 -12.87
N GLY A 219 5.96 2.53 -14.00
CA GLY A 219 6.30 3.87 -14.52
C GLY A 219 5.13 4.84 -14.74
N THR A 220 3.90 4.34 -14.85
CA THR A 220 2.68 5.18 -14.91
C THR A 220 1.57 4.73 -13.95
N LEU A 221 1.89 3.82 -13.03
CA LEU A 221 0.89 3.12 -12.24
C LEU A 221 0.07 4.04 -11.34
N TYR A 222 0.73 4.99 -10.66
CA TYR A 222 0.01 5.93 -9.81
C TYR A 222 -0.91 6.85 -10.63
N ASN A 223 -0.46 7.28 -11.81
CA ASN A 223 -1.26 8.11 -12.72
C ASN A 223 -2.46 7.34 -13.27
N TYR A 224 -2.26 6.07 -13.62
CA TYR A 224 -3.33 5.16 -14.05
C TYR A 224 -4.42 5.05 -12.99
N PHE A 225 -4.06 4.75 -11.73
CA PHE A 225 -5.06 4.66 -10.66
C PHE A 225 -5.71 6.01 -10.34
N SER A 226 -4.96 7.10 -10.45
CA SER A 226 -5.47 8.45 -10.24
C SER A 226 -6.53 8.86 -11.29
N LEU A 227 -6.41 8.38 -12.53
CA LEU A 227 -7.38 8.65 -13.60
C LEU A 227 -8.79 8.17 -13.23
N TYR A 228 -8.90 7.02 -12.57
CA TYR A 228 -10.19 6.41 -12.21
C TYR A 228 -10.72 6.86 -10.85
N ALA A 229 -9.93 7.60 -10.07
CA ALA A 229 -10.37 8.18 -8.80
C ALA A 229 -11.14 9.51 -8.96
N HIS A 230 -11.07 10.14 -10.14
CA HIS A 230 -11.69 11.43 -10.41
C HIS A 230 -12.60 11.36 -11.64
N PRO A 231 -13.79 11.99 -11.63
CA PRO A 231 -14.70 12.03 -12.78
C PRO A 231 -14.22 13.05 -13.82
N SER A 232 -13.04 12.81 -14.40
CA SER A 232 -12.57 13.57 -15.56
C SER A 232 -13.40 13.22 -16.80
N ASN A 233 -13.43 14.11 -17.80
CA ASN A 233 -14.07 13.77 -19.08
C ASN A 233 -13.55 12.45 -19.67
N VAL A 234 -12.24 12.18 -19.48
CA VAL A 234 -11.59 10.94 -19.90
C VAL A 234 -12.14 9.70 -19.20
N SER A 235 -12.27 9.75 -17.87
CA SER A 235 -12.78 8.61 -17.12
C SER A 235 -14.25 8.32 -17.46
N VAL A 236 -15.05 9.33 -17.80
CA VAL A 236 -16.45 9.16 -18.21
C VAL A 236 -16.58 8.39 -19.54
N PHE A 237 -15.86 8.78 -20.60
CA PHE A 237 -15.96 8.04 -21.86
C PHE A 237 -15.29 6.67 -21.80
N GLN A 238 -14.24 6.51 -20.97
CA GLN A 238 -13.65 5.20 -20.71
C GLN A 238 -14.63 4.28 -19.99
N PHE A 239 -15.34 4.80 -18.97
CA PHE A 239 -16.38 4.05 -18.27
C PHE A 239 -17.46 3.57 -19.24
N ALA A 240 -17.95 4.44 -20.13
CA ALA A 240 -18.91 4.05 -21.17
C ALA A 240 -18.39 2.93 -22.09
N ASN A 241 -17.08 2.92 -22.37
CA ASN A 241 -16.47 1.91 -23.23
C ASN A 241 -16.29 0.54 -22.55
N LEU A 242 -16.18 0.50 -21.22
CA LEU A 242 -16.00 -0.75 -20.45
C LEU A 242 -17.24 -1.66 -20.47
N PHE A 243 -18.42 -1.09 -20.72
CA PHE A 243 -19.71 -1.78 -20.69
C PHE A 243 -20.35 -1.88 -22.08
N ARG A 244 -19.54 -1.86 -23.14
CA ARG A 244 -20.04 -2.13 -24.50
C ARG A 244 -20.56 -3.56 -24.59
N ALA A 245 -21.66 -3.73 -25.34
CA ALA A 245 -22.30 -5.03 -25.51
C ALA A 245 -21.33 -6.07 -26.09
N GLY A 246 -21.26 -7.25 -25.45
CA GLY A 246 -20.40 -8.36 -25.85
C GLY A 246 -18.93 -8.25 -25.42
N GLY A 247 -18.55 -7.18 -24.71
CA GLY A 247 -17.21 -6.98 -24.18
C GLY A 247 -17.03 -7.51 -22.74
N ASP A 248 -15.79 -7.88 -22.42
CA ASP A 248 -15.31 -8.31 -21.09
C ASP A 248 -14.26 -7.36 -20.50
N GLU A 249 -14.15 -6.16 -21.07
CA GLU A 249 -13.12 -5.16 -20.76
C GLU A 249 -13.17 -4.73 -19.29
N HIS A 250 -14.38 -4.65 -18.72
CA HIS A 250 -14.57 -4.38 -17.29
C HIS A 250 -13.98 -5.51 -16.41
N ILE A 251 -14.07 -6.77 -16.84
CA ILE A 251 -13.46 -7.92 -16.15
C ILE A 251 -11.95 -7.88 -16.30
N LYS A 252 -11.44 -7.73 -17.53
CA LYS A 252 -10.00 -7.66 -17.81
C LYS A 252 -9.33 -6.52 -17.05
N MET A 253 -9.97 -5.35 -16.99
CA MET A 253 -9.47 -4.21 -16.24
C MET A 253 -9.48 -4.50 -14.73
N SER A 254 -10.53 -5.14 -14.20
CA SER A 254 -10.57 -5.57 -12.80
C SER A 254 -9.43 -6.53 -12.48
N MET A 255 -9.20 -7.52 -13.34
CA MET A 255 -8.11 -8.48 -13.17
C MET A 255 -6.74 -7.81 -13.21
N PHE A 256 -6.51 -6.88 -14.14
CA PHE A 256 -5.27 -6.10 -14.20
C PHE A 256 -5.03 -5.35 -12.87
N ASN A 257 -6.04 -4.63 -12.37
CA ASN A 257 -5.93 -3.88 -11.12
C ASN A 257 -5.54 -4.78 -9.94
N ILE A 258 -6.16 -5.96 -9.83
CA ILE A 258 -5.86 -6.89 -8.73
C ILE A 258 -4.48 -7.50 -8.88
N LYS A 259 -4.05 -7.92 -10.08
CA LYS A 259 -2.69 -8.43 -10.31
C LYS A 259 -1.64 -7.41 -9.89
N THR A 260 -1.84 -6.14 -10.25
CA THR A 260 -0.93 -5.08 -9.86
C THR A 260 -0.93 -4.84 -8.35
N VAL A 261 -2.10 -4.80 -7.71
CA VAL A 261 -2.19 -4.66 -6.25
C VAL A 261 -1.54 -5.84 -5.53
N SER A 262 -1.72 -7.07 -6.01
CA SER A 262 -1.07 -8.26 -5.44
C SER A 262 0.46 -8.11 -5.43
N ALA A 263 1.06 -7.56 -6.50
CA ALA A 263 2.50 -7.25 -6.52
C ALA A 263 2.90 -6.24 -5.43
N ILE A 264 2.11 -5.20 -5.23
CA ILE A 264 2.34 -4.19 -4.21
C ILE A 264 2.19 -4.79 -2.80
N ILE A 265 1.19 -5.63 -2.57
CA ILE A 265 1.00 -6.34 -1.30
C ILE A 265 2.16 -7.29 -1.02
N SER A 266 2.65 -8.04 -2.02
CA SER A 266 3.85 -8.87 -1.86
C SER A 266 5.06 -8.05 -1.41
N LYS A 267 5.25 -6.85 -1.97
CA LYS A 267 6.33 -5.96 -1.54
C LYS A 267 6.14 -5.49 -0.10
N PHE A 268 4.91 -5.12 0.28
CA PHE A 268 4.58 -4.80 1.67
C PHE A 268 4.93 -5.95 2.61
N LEU A 269 4.58 -7.20 2.27
CA LEU A 269 4.88 -8.36 3.10
C LEU A 269 6.40 -8.55 3.29
N SER A 270 7.18 -8.45 2.21
CA SER A 270 8.64 -8.47 2.28
C SER A 270 9.19 -7.38 3.21
N ASP A 271 8.72 -6.14 3.03
CA ASP A 271 9.10 -5.00 3.86
C ASP A 271 8.69 -5.18 5.33
N TYR A 272 7.50 -5.74 5.56
CA TYR A 272 6.95 -5.99 6.89
C TYR A 272 7.78 -7.04 7.65
N PHE A 273 8.18 -8.14 7.01
CA PHE A 273 9.02 -9.15 7.66
C PHE A 273 10.46 -8.68 7.87
N GLN A 274 10.97 -7.78 7.04
CA GLN A 274 12.25 -7.14 7.33
C GLN A 274 12.16 -6.18 8.54
N LEU A 275 10.99 -5.57 8.77
CA LEU A 275 10.75 -4.73 9.95
C LEU A 275 10.48 -5.58 11.20
N PHE A 276 9.75 -6.69 11.06
CA PHE A 276 9.37 -7.62 12.12
C PHE A 276 9.77 -9.07 11.76
N PRO A 277 11.05 -9.44 11.95
CA PRO A 277 11.55 -10.75 11.53
C PRO A 277 10.88 -11.94 12.21
N ASP A 278 10.36 -11.76 13.43
CA ASP A 278 9.60 -12.77 14.17
C ASP A 278 8.28 -13.16 13.48
N ALA A 279 7.65 -12.20 12.78
CA ALA A 279 6.43 -12.47 12.03
C ALA A 279 6.64 -13.38 10.80
N LEU A 280 7.89 -13.55 10.32
CA LEU A 280 8.20 -14.42 9.18
C LEU A 280 7.84 -15.89 9.43
N ALA A 281 7.87 -16.33 10.69
CA ALA A 281 7.45 -17.68 11.06
C ALA A 281 5.97 -17.95 10.70
N ILE A 282 5.12 -16.93 10.78
CA ILE A 282 3.70 -17.02 10.40
C ILE A 282 3.58 -17.26 8.90
N PHE A 283 4.32 -16.52 8.07
CA PHE A 283 4.36 -16.73 6.62
C PHE A 283 4.85 -18.14 6.25
N ASN A 284 5.94 -18.58 6.88
CA ASN A 284 6.51 -19.91 6.63
C ASN A 284 5.59 -21.06 7.07
N SER A 285 4.59 -20.79 7.91
CA SER A 285 3.57 -21.76 8.32
C SER A 285 2.38 -21.88 7.35
N LEU A 286 2.26 -20.96 6.38
CA LEU A 286 1.18 -20.99 5.39
C LEU A 286 1.32 -22.21 4.46
N PRO A 287 0.24 -22.64 3.77
CA PRO A 287 0.33 -23.66 2.73
C PRO A 287 1.42 -23.33 1.70
N GLU A 288 2.13 -24.36 1.22
CA GLU A 288 3.26 -24.17 0.30
C GLU A 288 2.85 -23.42 -0.98
N LEU A 289 1.66 -23.68 -1.50
CA LEU A 289 1.08 -22.96 -2.64
C LEU A 289 1.05 -21.44 -2.39
N ASN A 290 0.60 -21.01 -1.22
CA ASN A 290 0.45 -19.60 -0.86
C ASN A 290 1.81 -18.91 -0.84
N GLN A 291 2.81 -19.57 -0.24
CA GLN A 291 4.19 -19.05 -0.21
C GLN A 291 4.73 -18.91 -1.63
N LEU A 292 4.60 -19.96 -2.46
CA LEU A 292 5.07 -19.98 -3.85
C LEU A 292 4.45 -18.88 -4.71
N VAL A 293 3.14 -18.65 -4.58
CA VAL A 293 2.43 -17.61 -5.36
C VAL A 293 2.91 -16.22 -4.96
N MET A 294 2.98 -15.93 -3.66
CA MET A 294 3.38 -14.60 -3.18
C MET A 294 4.86 -14.29 -3.47
N ASP A 295 5.74 -15.28 -3.28
CA ASP A 295 7.16 -15.19 -3.65
C ASP A 295 7.32 -15.02 -5.17
N GLY A 296 6.59 -15.82 -5.96
CA GLY A 296 6.63 -15.74 -7.42
C GLY A 296 6.23 -14.36 -7.93
N ILE A 297 5.11 -13.81 -7.45
CA ILE A 297 4.65 -12.46 -7.81
C ILE A 297 5.72 -11.42 -7.47
N LEU A 298 6.32 -11.47 -6.27
CA LEU A 298 7.36 -10.52 -5.88
C LEU A 298 8.60 -10.63 -6.80
N ASN A 299 8.99 -11.86 -7.09
CA ASN A 299 10.17 -12.17 -7.90
C ASN A 299 10.01 -11.67 -9.35
N PHE A 300 8.84 -11.86 -9.96
CA PHE A 300 8.61 -11.39 -11.33
C PHE A 300 8.50 -9.88 -11.43
N THR A 301 8.09 -9.21 -10.35
CA THR A 301 7.73 -7.79 -10.40
C THR A 301 8.84 -6.86 -9.92
N THR A 302 9.84 -7.38 -9.21
CA THR A 302 10.98 -6.60 -8.72
C THR A 302 12.23 -6.76 -9.57
N VAL A 303 13.07 -5.72 -9.64
CA VAL A 303 14.32 -5.72 -10.41
C VAL A 303 15.31 -6.75 -9.87
N ASN A 304 15.36 -6.89 -8.54
CA ASN A 304 16.32 -7.75 -7.85
C ASN A 304 15.82 -9.19 -7.63
N HIS A 305 14.70 -9.58 -8.25
CA HIS A 305 14.12 -10.92 -8.08
C HIS A 305 13.89 -11.26 -6.59
N GLU A 306 13.33 -10.29 -5.85
CA GLU A 306 13.10 -10.43 -4.42
C GLU A 306 12.14 -11.59 -4.11
N THR A 307 12.29 -12.18 -2.93
CA THR A 307 11.37 -13.16 -2.34
C THR A 307 11.10 -12.76 -0.91
N ILE A 308 9.93 -13.12 -0.38
CA ILE A 308 9.46 -12.75 0.96
C ILE A 308 10.30 -13.43 2.04
N ASN A 309 10.62 -14.72 1.87
CA ASN A 309 11.37 -15.50 2.85
C ASN A 309 12.82 -15.81 2.41
N GLY A 310 13.30 -15.20 1.33
CA GLY A 310 14.64 -15.44 0.79
C GLY A 310 14.82 -16.80 0.11
N SER A 311 13.76 -17.62 0.01
CA SER A 311 13.85 -18.91 -0.66
C SER A 311 13.71 -18.72 -2.17
N SER A 312 14.84 -18.77 -2.89
CA SER A 312 14.85 -18.88 -4.35
C SER A 312 14.42 -20.30 -4.75
N ARG A 313 13.16 -20.66 -4.48
CA ARG A 313 12.57 -21.89 -5.01
C ARG A 313 12.44 -21.67 -6.50
N GLY A 314 13.45 -22.11 -7.24
CA GLY A 314 13.59 -21.86 -8.67
C GLY A 314 12.32 -22.26 -9.41
N PHE A 315 11.49 -21.27 -9.73
CA PHE A 315 10.31 -21.44 -10.56
C PHE A 315 10.28 -20.35 -11.62
N ILE A 316 10.14 -20.84 -12.85
CA ILE A 316 9.94 -20.10 -14.11
C ILE A 316 11.21 -19.36 -14.57
N ARG A 317 12.09 -20.12 -15.22
CA ARG A 317 12.74 -19.65 -16.45
C ARG A 317 11.88 -20.05 -17.64
#